data_AF-A0A7J3XVI8-F1
#
_entry.id   AF-A0A7J3XVI8-F1
#
_cell.length_a   1.000
_cell.length_b   1.000
_cell.length_c   1.000
_cell.angle_alpha   90.00
_cell.angle_beta   90.00
_cell.angle_gamma   90.00
#
_symmetry.space_group_name_H-M   'P 1'
#
loop_
_entity.id
_entity.type
_entity.pdbx_description
1 polymer ?
#
loop_
_entity_poly.entity_id
_entity_poly.type
_entity_poly.pdbx_seq_one_letter_code
_entity_poly.pdbx_strand_id
1 'polypeptide(L)'
;MSKGLLLIYGEGGAGKTALIFSLVKHWAEQGRPCLYAFTGGLHPRLVEELKPFEDEVTLVKLKDFKGQGLLVRGLHQCGGAGYGLVAFDTFTELYRLFTAETSNPIKACKLLNQQLAMLSELADKGTLVVLASRARRLADDLEPEASSLLEYWSNLILKVERLGKPKWRRLIFEKGPAGLEGSRVELPLWDGEVL
;
A
#
# COMPACT_ATOMS: atom_id res chain seq x y z
N MET A 1 4.41 -17.82 -7.16
CA MET A 1 4.77 -16.66 -6.31
C MET A 1 4.16 -16.91 -4.94
N SER A 2 4.94 -16.88 -3.86
CA SER A 2 4.36 -16.80 -2.53
C SER A 2 3.53 -15.52 -2.47
N LYS A 3 2.21 -15.67 -2.37
CA LYS A 3 1.31 -14.55 -2.19
C LYS A 3 1.61 -13.98 -0.80
N GLY A 4 1.78 -12.67 -0.71
CA GLY A 4 2.38 -12.05 0.46
C GLY A 4 2.01 -10.60 0.60
N LEU A 5 2.25 -10.06 1.78
CA LEU A 5 2.04 -8.66 2.11
C LEU A 5 3.24 -7.85 1.57
N LEU A 6 2.96 -7.02 0.56
CA LEU A 6 3.90 -6.09 -0.05
C LEU A 6 3.76 -4.72 0.62
N LEU A 7 4.84 -4.24 1.23
CA LEU A 7 4.98 -2.87 1.67
C LEU A 7 5.72 -2.04 0.63
N ILE A 8 5.09 -0.97 0.18
CA ILE A 8 5.69 0.06 -0.66
C ILE A 8 5.84 1.33 0.17
N TYR A 9 7.06 1.80 0.36
CA TYR A 9 7.29 3.02 1.13
C TYR A 9 8.28 3.96 0.44
N GLY A 10 8.32 5.21 0.90
CA GLY A 10 9.14 6.27 0.31
C GLY A 10 8.62 7.65 0.65
N GLU A 11 9.35 8.69 0.27
CA GLU A 11 8.99 10.08 0.57
C GLU A 11 7.66 10.52 -0.07
N GLY A 12 7.14 11.66 0.39
CA GLY A 12 5.97 12.31 -0.20
C GLY A 12 6.14 12.49 -1.71
N GLY A 13 5.17 11.98 -2.48
CA GLY A 13 5.20 12.06 -3.94
C GLY A 13 6.29 11.23 -4.63
N ALA A 14 6.93 10.28 -3.94
CA ALA A 14 7.91 9.37 -4.56
C ALA A 14 7.33 8.47 -5.68
N GLY A 15 6.01 8.45 -5.89
CA GLY A 15 5.36 7.63 -6.93
C GLY A 15 4.72 6.34 -6.40
N LYS A 16 4.53 6.21 -5.07
CA LYS A 16 3.86 5.06 -4.45
C LYS A 16 2.45 4.83 -5.01
N THR A 17 1.62 5.88 -5.04
CA THR A 17 0.27 5.83 -5.62
C THR A 17 0.30 5.39 -7.07
N ALA A 18 1.21 5.93 -7.89
CA ALA A 18 1.35 5.54 -9.30
C ALA A 18 1.73 4.06 -9.44
N LEU A 19 2.64 3.55 -8.60
CA LEU A 19 3.05 2.15 -8.62
C LEU A 19 1.89 1.21 -8.23
N ILE A 20 1.17 1.52 -7.14
CA ILE A 20 0.02 0.72 -6.72
C ILE A 20 -1.07 0.76 -7.79
N PHE A 21 -1.31 1.93 -8.38
CA PHE A 21 -2.27 2.08 -9.46
C PHE A 21 -1.91 1.20 -10.67
N SER A 22 -0.64 1.17 -11.09
CA SER A 22 -0.18 0.28 -12.17
C SER A 22 -0.43 -1.19 -11.84
N LEU A 23 -0.26 -1.61 -10.58
CA LEU A 23 -0.58 -2.98 -10.15
C LEU A 23 -2.07 -3.28 -10.24
N VAL A 24 -2.92 -2.37 -9.75
CA VAL A 24 -4.39 -2.52 -9.78
C VAL A 24 -4.89 -2.58 -11.21
N LYS A 25 -4.44 -1.65 -12.06
CA LYS A 25 -4.82 -1.60 -13.48
C LYS A 25 -4.41 -2.88 -14.21
N HIS A 26 -3.18 -3.34 -14.02
CA HIS A 26 -2.70 -4.59 -14.63
C HIS A 26 -3.54 -5.80 -14.22
N TRP A 27 -4.01 -5.84 -12.97
CA TRP A 27 -4.83 -6.93 -12.46
C TRP A 27 -6.26 -6.85 -13.01
N ALA A 28 -6.80 -5.64 -13.13
CA ALA A 28 -8.10 -5.38 -13.73
C ALA A 28 -8.12 -5.70 -15.23
N GLU A 29 -7.06 -5.38 -15.97
CA GLU A 29 -6.87 -5.76 -17.38
C GLU A 29 -6.92 -7.28 -17.62
N GLN A 30 -6.70 -8.08 -16.58
CA GLN A 30 -6.83 -9.54 -16.60
C GLN A 30 -8.23 -10.04 -16.22
N GLY A 31 -9.21 -9.15 -16.02
CA GLY A 31 -10.57 -9.50 -15.57
C GLY A 31 -10.61 -9.99 -14.12
N ARG A 32 -9.64 -9.60 -13.28
CA ARG A 32 -9.49 -10.13 -11.92
C ARG A 32 -9.92 -9.09 -10.89
N PRO A 33 -10.83 -9.44 -9.95
CA PRO A 33 -11.32 -8.50 -8.95
C PRO A 33 -10.22 -7.94 -8.04
N CYS A 34 -10.27 -6.63 -7.82
CA CYS A 34 -9.36 -5.84 -7.00
C CYS A 34 -10.11 -4.90 -6.07
N LEU A 35 -9.55 -4.68 -4.88
CA LEU A 35 -9.96 -3.60 -4.00
C LEU A 35 -8.85 -2.56 -3.90
N TYR A 36 -9.19 -1.30 -4.10
CA TYR A 36 -8.31 -0.16 -3.90
C TYR A 36 -8.89 0.78 -2.83
N ALA A 37 -8.38 0.65 -1.60
CA ALA A 37 -8.72 1.51 -0.49
C ALA A 37 -7.77 2.70 -0.45
N PHE A 38 -8.29 3.91 -0.32
CA PHE A 38 -7.48 5.12 -0.33
C PHE A 38 -7.88 6.14 0.72
N THR A 39 -6.89 6.91 1.14
CA THR A 39 -7.02 8.05 2.05
C THR A 39 -6.93 9.35 1.26
N GLY A 40 -7.76 10.35 1.58
CA GLY A 40 -7.72 11.65 0.91
C GLY A 40 -8.46 11.69 -0.44
N GLY A 41 -7.86 12.33 -1.44
CA GLY A 41 -8.43 12.47 -2.79
C GLY A 41 -7.72 11.56 -3.80
N LEU A 42 -8.47 11.03 -4.76
CA LEU A 42 -7.89 10.42 -5.96
C LEU A 42 -7.78 11.47 -7.05
N HIS A 43 -6.68 11.41 -7.79
CA HIS A 43 -6.51 12.25 -8.96
C HIS A 43 -7.56 11.87 -10.02
N PRO A 44 -8.29 12.83 -10.63
CA PRO A 44 -9.37 12.54 -11.58
C PRO A 44 -8.96 11.60 -12.72
N ARG A 45 -7.75 11.79 -13.28
CA ARG A 45 -7.22 10.91 -14.33
C ARG A 45 -7.11 9.43 -13.91
N LEU A 46 -6.77 9.14 -12.65
CA LEU A 46 -6.72 7.76 -12.16
C LEU A 46 -8.12 7.14 -12.14
N VAL A 47 -9.14 7.93 -11.80
CA VAL A 47 -10.53 7.49 -11.83
C VAL A 47 -10.99 7.26 -13.27
N GLU A 48 -10.64 8.15 -14.20
CA GLU A 48 -10.94 7.99 -15.63
C GLU A 48 -10.30 6.73 -16.22
N GLU A 49 -9.04 6.45 -15.86
CA GLU A 49 -8.33 5.26 -16.32
C GLU A 49 -8.88 3.95 -15.75
N LEU A 50 -9.52 3.98 -14.58
CA LEU A 50 -10.19 2.81 -13.99
C LEU A 50 -11.64 2.65 -14.44
N LYS A 51 -12.22 3.66 -15.09
CA LYS A 51 -13.61 3.62 -15.55
C LYS A 51 -13.93 2.40 -16.45
N PRO A 52 -13.05 1.94 -17.35
CA PRO A 52 -13.28 0.73 -18.14
C PRO A 52 -13.30 -0.56 -17.31
N PHE A 53 -12.89 -0.51 -16.05
CA PHE A 53 -12.72 -1.67 -15.16
C PHE A 53 -13.60 -1.56 -13.90
N GLU A 54 -14.78 -0.93 -14.01
CA GLU A 54 -15.68 -0.71 -12.87
C GLU A 54 -16.21 -2.00 -12.26
N ASP A 55 -16.29 -3.07 -13.04
CA ASP A 55 -16.70 -4.41 -12.59
C ASP A 55 -15.56 -5.14 -11.84
N GLU A 56 -14.30 -4.88 -12.20
CA GLU A 56 -13.14 -5.48 -11.59
C GLU A 56 -12.61 -4.69 -10.39
N VAL A 57 -12.77 -3.37 -10.35
CA VAL A 57 -12.10 -2.51 -9.37
C VAL A 57 -13.09 -1.86 -8.40
N THR A 58 -13.09 -2.35 -7.17
CA THR A 58 -13.81 -1.72 -6.06
C THR A 58 -12.97 -0.60 -5.44
N LEU A 59 -13.42 0.66 -5.58
CA LEU A 59 -12.81 1.82 -4.94
C LEU A 59 -13.43 2.09 -3.56
N VAL A 60 -12.60 2.21 -2.51
CA VAL A 60 -13.07 2.49 -1.14
C VAL A 60 -12.34 3.69 -0.55
N LYS A 61 -13.07 4.79 -0.31
CA LYS A 61 -12.52 5.95 0.40
C LYS A 61 -12.57 5.73 1.91
N LEU A 62 -11.39 5.68 2.54
CA LEU A 62 -11.26 5.59 4.00
C LEU A 62 -11.27 6.99 4.62
N LYS A 63 -12.16 7.19 5.59
CA LYS A 63 -12.35 8.49 6.27
C LYS A 63 -11.64 8.59 7.61
N ASP A 64 -11.55 7.46 8.32
CA ASP A 64 -10.97 7.41 9.66
C ASP A 64 -10.36 6.02 9.94
N PHE A 65 -9.53 5.93 10.97
CA PHE A 65 -8.81 4.71 11.32
C PHE A 65 -9.75 3.57 11.77
N LYS A 66 -10.94 3.90 12.27
CA LYS A 66 -11.96 2.91 12.63
C LYS A 66 -12.56 2.27 11.38
N GLY A 67 -12.88 3.06 10.36
CA GLY A 67 -13.36 2.61 9.06
C GLY A 67 -12.34 1.74 8.34
N GLN A 68 -11.05 2.10 8.40
CA GLN A 68 -9.96 1.24 7.93
C GLN A 68 -9.98 -0.11 8.65
N GLY A 69 -10.07 -0.12 9.99
CA GLY A 69 -10.14 -1.35 10.78
C GLY A 69 -11.38 -2.20 10.50
N LEU A 70 -12.52 -1.58 10.21
CA LEU A 70 -13.75 -2.29 9.82
C LEU A 70 -13.61 -2.95 8.44
N LEU A 71 -13.04 -2.24 7.46
CA LEU A 71 -12.76 -2.80 6.14
C LEU A 71 -11.81 -4.00 6.23
N VAL A 72 -10.70 -3.86 6.95
CA VAL A 72 -9.73 -4.96 7.16
C VAL A 72 -10.40 -6.17 7.79
N ARG A 73 -11.20 -5.96 8.84
CA ARG A 73 -11.94 -7.04 9.51
C ARG A 73 -12.94 -7.73 8.57
N GLY A 74 -13.69 -6.96 7.79
CA GLY A 74 -14.65 -7.51 6.82
C GLY A 74 -13.96 -8.34 5.75
N LEU A 75 -12.85 -7.84 5.19
CA LEU A 75 -12.03 -8.58 4.24
C LEU A 75 -11.51 -9.90 4.83
N HIS A 76 -11.02 -9.88 6.06
CA HIS A 76 -10.54 -11.09 6.74
C HIS A 76 -11.67 -12.10 6.98
N GLN A 77 -12.82 -11.65 7.47
CA GLN A 77 -13.99 -12.50 7.75
C GLN A 77 -14.56 -13.14 6.47
N CYS A 78 -14.55 -12.41 5.35
CA CYS A 78 -15.02 -12.89 4.06
C CYS A 78 -13.93 -13.60 3.24
N GLY A 79 -12.77 -13.92 3.83
CA GLY A 79 -11.67 -14.61 3.12
C GLY A 79 -11.18 -13.85 1.88
N GLY A 80 -11.18 -12.52 1.92
CA GLY A 80 -10.80 -11.64 0.81
C GLY A 80 -11.94 -11.28 -0.13
N ALA A 81 -13.16 -11.77 0.10
CA ALA A 81 -14.35 -11.45 -0.69
C ALA A 81 -14.19 -11.67 -2.21
N GLY A 82 -13.33 -12.61 -2.62
CA GLY A 82 -13.03 -12.88 -4.02
C GLY A 82 -11.98 -11.96 -4.66
N TYR A 83 -11.48 -10.95 -3.93
CA TYR A 83 -10.42 -10.07 -4.43
C TYR A 83 -9.08 -10.80 -4.50
N GLY A 84 -8.49 -10.78 -5.70
CA GLY A 84 -7.13 -11.27 -5.92
C GLY A 84 -6.07 -10.29 -5.41
N LEU A 85 -6.39 -9.00 -5.40
CA LEU A 85 -5.53 -7.91 -4.93
C LEU A 85 -6.32 -6.98 -4.01
N VAL A 86 -5.72 -6.62 -2.88
CA VAL A 86 -6.23 -5.61 -1.94
C VAL A 86 -5.12 -4.60 -1.68
N ALA A 87 -5.35 -3.35 -2.07
CA ALA A 87 -4.40 -2.25 -1.91
C ALA A 87 -4.91 -1.18 -0.93
N PHE A 88 -3.99 -0.64 -0.11
CA PHE A 88 -4.25 0.48 0.80
C PHE A 88 -3.27 1.65 0.52
N ASP A 89 -3.78 2.78 0.04
CA ASP A 89 -2.99 3.97 -0.32
C ASP A 89 -3.45 5.25 0.42
N THR A 90 -2.81 5.73 1.48
CA THR A 90 -1.69 5.12 2.22
C THR A 90 -2.19 4.54 3.54
N PHE A 91 -1.66 3.38 3.93
CA PHE A 91 -2.15 2.58 5.07
C PHE A 91 -1.88 3.22 6.45
N THR A 92 -0.81 4.02 6.57
CA THR A 92 -0.36 4.60 7.85
C THR A 92 -0.94 5.98 8.14
N GLU A 93 -1.55 6.65 7.15
CA GLU A 93 -2.04 8.03 7.29
C GLU A 93 -3.08 8.14 8.42
N LEU A 94 -4.10 7.28 8.39
CA LEU A 94 -5.18 7.30 9.38
C LEU A 94 -4.70 6.87 10.77
N TYR A 95 -3.72 5.98 10.85
CA TYR A 95 -3.05 5.62 12.10
C TYR A 95 -2.35 6.83 12.73
N ARG A 96 -1.63 7.62 11.92
CA ARG A 96 -0.92 8.83 12.39
C ARG A 96 -1.89 9.87 12.91
N LEU A 97 -2.96 10.14 12.16
CA LEU A 97 -4.02 11.08 12.56
C LEU A 97 -4.69 10.63 13.86
N PHE A 98 -5.10 9.37 13.94
CA PHE A 98 -5.72 8.82 15.15
C PHE A 98 -4.80 8.88 16.38
N THR A 99 -3.50 8.63 16.19
CA THR A 99 -2.51 8.71 17.28
C THR A 99 -2.37 10.14 17.80
N ALA A 100 -2.34 11.13 16.90
CA ALA A 100 -2.26 12.53 17.25
C ALA A 100 -3.54 13.02 17.97
N GLU A 101 -4.72 12.65 17.46
CA GLU A 101 -6.02 13.05 18.03
C GLU A 101 -6.26 12.46 19.42
N THR A 102 -5.97 11.17 19.60
CA THR A 102 -6.31 10.46 20.86
C THR A 102 -5.25 10.57 21.94
N SER A 103 -4.04 11.04 21.60
CA SER A 103 -2.86 11.02 22.48
C SER A 103 -2.60 9.63 23.10
N ASN A 104 -3.04 8.56 22.44
CA ASN A 104 -2.94 7.18 22.94
C ASN A 104 -2.20 6.28 21.93
N PRO A 105 -0.87 6.41 21.85
CA PRO A 105 -0.05 5.67 20.90
C PRO A 105 -0.10 4.16 21.14
N ILE A 106 -0.28 3.71 22.39
CA ILE A 106 -0.38 2.28 22.73
C ILE A 106 -1.62 1.66 22.09
N LYS A 107 -2.79 2.32 22.24
CA LYS A 107 -4.04 1.86 21.63
C LYS A 107 -3.95 1.85 20.11
N ALA A 108 -3.43 2.93 19.52
CA ALA A 108 -3.26 3.03 18.07
C ALA A 108 -2.36 1.91 17.53
N CYS A 109 -1.23 1.66 18.19
CA CYS A 109 -0.26 0.62 17.84
C CYS A 109 -0.90 -0.78 17.92
N LYS A 110 -1.63 -1.07 19.00
CA LYS A 110 -2.37 -2.34 19.15
C LYS A 110 -3.37 -2.57 18.02
N LEU A 111 -4.13 -1.55 17.65
CA LEU A 111 -5.11 -1.63 16.57
C LEU A 111 -4.44 -1.80 15.21
N LEU A 112 -3.34 -1.11 14.94
CA LEU A 112 -2.55 -1.26 13.71
C LEU A 112 -1.99 -2.69 13.61
N ASN A 113 -1.42 -3.21 14.69
CA ASN A 113 -0.89 -4.57 14.74
C ASN A 113 -1.98 -5.62 14.45
N GLN A 114 -3.18 -5.45 15.01
CA GLN A 114 -4.33 -6.32 14.71
C GLN A 114 -4.74 -6.28 13.23
N GLN A 115 -4.73 -5.10 12.62
CA GLN A 115 -5.02 -4.96 11.18
C GLN A 115 -3.98 -5.69 10.34
N LEU A 116 -2.69 -5.53 10.65
CA LEU A 116 -1.61 -6.19 9.92
C LEU A 116 -1.65 -7.71 10.06
N ALA A 117 -1.96 -8.23 11.25
CA ALA A 117 -2.15 -9.67 11.46
C ALA A 117 -3.27 -10.23 10.56
N MET A 118 -4.43 -9.57 10.54
CA MET A 118 -5.56 -9.97 9.69
C MET A 118 -5.21 -9.93 8.20
N LEU A 119 -4.46 -8.91 7.77
CA LEU A 119 -4.01 -8.78 6.38
C LEU A 119 -2.94 -9.80 6.00
N SER A 120 -2.04 -10.15 6.93
CA SER A 120 -1.06 -11.21 6.73
C SER A 120 -1.74 -12.56 6.53
N GLU A 121 -2.69 -12.91 7.40
CA GLU A 121 -3.45 -14.16 7.25
C GLU A 121 -4.25 -14.20 5.93
N LEU A 122 -4.74 -13.04 5.48
CA LEU A 122 -5.40 -12.93 4.18
C LEU A 122 -4.41 -13.15 3.03
N ALA A 123 -3.19 -12.62 3.16
CA ALA A 123 -2.14 -12.83 2.18
C ALA A 123 -1.73 -14.31 2.06
N ASP A 124 -1.62 -15.00 3.21
CA ASP A 124 -1.31 -16.43 3.27
C ASP A 124 -2.38 -17.30 2.60
N LYS A 125 -3.65 -16.87 2.65
CA LYS A 125 -4.79 -17.52 1.95
C LYS A 125 -4.84 -17.20 0.46
N GLY A 126 -4.00 -16.28 0.00
CA GLY A 126 -3.74 -16.07 -1.39
C GLY A 126 -4.38 -14.85 -2.03
N THR A 127 -4.61 -13.80 -1.24
CA THR A 127 -4.80 -12.45 -1.76
C THR A 127 -3.45 -11.73 -1.81
N LEU A 128 -3.15 -10.96 -2.85
CA LEU A 128 -2.02 -10.05 -2.82
C LEU A 128 -2.42 -8.81 -2.02
N VAL A 129 -1.77 -8.58 -0.88
CA VAL A 129 -2.01 -7.38 -0.07
C VAL A 129 -0.90 -6.37 -0.34
N VAL A 130 -1.27 -5.13 -0.71
CA VAL A 130 -0.33 -4.04 -1.00
C VAL A 130 -0.59 -2.88 -0.05
N LEU A 131 0.41 -2.49 0.73
CA LEU A 131 0.33 -1.38 1.67
C LEU A 131 1.27 -0.26 1.23
N ALA A 132 0.75 0.95 1.12
CA ALA A 132 1.58 2.13 0.95
C ALA A 132 1.87 2.77 2.32
N SER A 133 3.11 3.15 2.59
CA SER A 133 3.50 3.93 3.77
C SER A 133 4.38 5.11 3.37
N ARG A 134 4.29 6.22 4.10
CA ARG A 134 5.24 7.33 3.93
C ARG A 134 6.55 6.98 4.62
N ALA A 135 7.67 7.43 4.07
CA ALA A 135 8.93 7.38 4.79
C ALA A 135 9.01 8.52 5.82
N ARG A 136 9.56 8.23 7.00
CA ARG A 136 10.08 9.21 7.96
C ARG A 136 11.59 9.21 7.85
N ARG A 137 12.18 10.39 8.05
CA ARG A 137 13.63 10.54 8.11
C ARG A 137 14.08 10.36 9.56
N LEU A 138 14.92 9.36 9.79
CA LEU A 138 15.60 9.11 11.06
C LEU A 138 17.10 9.32 10.80
N ALA A 139 17.62 10.45 11.26
CA ALA A 139 18.94 10.95 10.87
C ALA A 139 19.08 11.04 9.32
N ASP A 140 19.92 10.19 8.73
CA ASP A 140 20.14 10.12 7.27
C ASP A 140 19.44 8.93 6.60
N ASP A 141 18.78 8.07 7.37
CA ASP A 141 18.06 6.91 6.87
C ASP A 141 16.56 7.21 6.71
N LEU A 142 15.97 6.64 5.66
CA LEU A 142 14.54 6.70 5.39
C LEU A 142 13.91 5.39 5.83
N GLU A 143 12.99 5.45 6.79
CA GLU A 143 12.25 4.28 7.27
C GLU A 143 10.75 4.45 7.03
N PRO A 144 9.98 3.37 6.88
CA PRO A 144 8.53 3.47 6.85
C PRO A 144 7.94 4.08 8.14
N GLU A 145 6.82 4.79 8.03
CA GLU A 145 6.01 5.14 9.20
C GLU A 145 5.55 3.85 9.91
N ALA A 146 5.75 3.77 11.22
CA ALA A 146 5.54 2.54 11.99
C ALA A 146 6.38 1.34 11.48
N SER A 147 7.65 1.60 11.14
CA SER A 147 8.63 0.68 10.55
C SER A 147 8.62 -0.71 11.16
N SER A 148 8.87 -0.84 12.47
CA SER A 148 9.00 -2.15 13.12
C SER A 148 7.79 -3.08 12.94
N LEU A 149 6.55 -2.53 12.94
CA LEU A 149 5.35 -3.33 12.71
C LEU A 149 5.21 -3.71 11.23
N LEU A 150 5.36 -2.74 10.33
CA LEU A 150 5.20 -3.00 8.91
C LEU A 150 6.25 -4.00 8.41
N GLU A 151 7.52 -3.79 8.77
CA GLU A 151 8.64 -4.67 8.39
C GLU A 151 8.46 -6.10 8.90
N TYR A 152 7.95 -6.27 10.11
CA TYR A 152 7.66 -7.59 10.68
C TYR A 152 6.63 -8.33 9.83
N TRP A 153 5.50 -7.69 9.51
CA TRP A 153 4.38 -8.32 8.81
C TRP A 153 4.54 -8.42 7.29
N SER A 154 5.43 -7.62 6.67
CA SER A 154 5.64 -7.66 5.23
C SER A 154 6.51 -8.82 4.79
N ASN A 155 6.11 -9.52 3.72
CA ASN A 155 6.95 -10.53 3.07
C ASN A 155 7.87 -9.91 2.02
N LEU A 156 7.45 -8.79 1.43
CA LEU A 156 8.18 -8.05 0.42
C LEU A 156 8.18 -6.57 0.81
N ILE A 157 9.36 -5.94 0.84
CA ILE A 157 9.50 -4.52 1.14
C ILE A 157 10.18 -3.83 -0.03
N LEU A 158 9.53 -2.79 -0.53
CA LEU A 158 9.95 -2.02 -1.67
C LEU A 158 10.04 -0.54 -1.29
N LYS A 159 11.27 -0.01 -1.27
CA LYS A 159 11.52 1.42 -1.14
C LYS A 159 11.46 2.06 -2.52
N VAL A 160 10.71 3.16 -2.63
CA VAL A 160 10.57 3.97 -3.84
C VAL A 160 11.28 5.30 -3.63
N GLU A 161 12.28 5.57 -4.47
CA GLU A 161 13.04 6.81 -4.47
C GLU A 161 12.80 7.60 -5.76
N ARG A 162 12.73 8.93 -5.62
CA ARG A 162 12.78 9.84 -6.77
C ARG A 162 14.20 9.89 -7.29
N LEU A 163 14.33 9.88 -8.61
CA LEU A 163 15.59 10.18 -9.27
C LEU A 163 15.59 11.66 -9.69
N GLY A 164 16.78 12.24 -9.86
CA GLY A 164 16.93 13.61 -10.41
C GLY A 164 16.47 13.74 -11.87
N LYS A 165 15.91 12.67 -12.45
CA LYS A 165 15.30 12.64 -13.77
C LYS A 165 13.77 12.58 -13.61
N PRO A 166 13.01 13.48 -14.25
CA PRO A 166 11.54 13.43 -14.24
C PRO A 166 11.03 12.04 -14.64
N LYS A 167 9.87 11.61 -14.11
CA LYS A 167 9.22 10.30 -14.38
C LYS A 167 9.97 9.05 -13.91
N TRP A 168 11.29 9.09 -13.80
CA TRP A 168 12.08 7.95 -13.37
C TRP A 168 12.05 7.80 -11.85
N ARG A 169 11.91 6.56 -11.40
CA ARG A 169 11.97 6.17 -10.00
C ARG A 169 12.92 4.99 -9.85
N ARG A 170 13.55 4.91 -8.69
CA ARG A 170 14.33 3.74 -8.28
C ARG A 170 13.52 2.96 -7.28
N LEU A 171 13.35 1.67 -7.57
CA LEU A 171 12.80 0.69 -6.66
C LEU A 171 13.96 -0.08 -6.03
N ILE A 172 13.97 -0.17 -4.71
CA ILE A 172 14.97 -0.93 -3.95
C ILE A 172 14.22 -2.00 -3.16
N PHE A 173 14.57 -3.26 -3.39
CA PHE A 173 14.00 -4.39 -2.68
C PHE A 173 14.78 -4.62 -1.38
N GLU A 174 14.16 -4.36 -0.24
CA GLU A 174 14.82 -4.45 1.07
C GLU A 174 14.52 -5.75 1.80
N LYS A 175 13.42 -6.40 1.45
CA LYS A 175 13.02 -7.72 1.94
C LYS A 175 12.31 -8.46 0.84
N GLY A 176 12.56 -9.76 0.66
CA GLY A 176 11.88 -10.55 -0.36
C GLY A 176 12.48 -11.95 -0.54
N PRO A 177 12.08 -12.68 -1.60
CA PRO A 177 12.69 -13.95 -1.94
C PRO A 177 14.21 -13.83 -2.16
N ALA A 178 14.93 -14.92 -1.89
CA ALA A 178 16.38 -14.97 -2.08
C ALA A 178 16.79 -14.51 -3.49
N GLY A 179 17.78 -13.61 -3.56
CA GLY A 179 18.27 -13.02 -4.80
C GLY A 179 17.58 -11.72 -5.22
N LEU A 180 16.46 -11.35 -4.59
CA LEU A 180 15.80 -10.07 -4.84
C LEU A 180 16.25 -8.97 -3.86
N GLU A 181 16.61 -9.33 -2.62
CA GLU A 181 17.06 -8.38 -1.61
C GLU A 181 18.34 -7.64 -2.03
N GLY A 182 18.35 -6.33 -1.83
CA GLY A 182 19.40 -5.41 -2.27
C GLY A 182 19.35 -5.05 -3.76
N SER A 183 18.52 -5.73 -4.57
CA SER A 183 18.38 -5.42 -6.00
C SER A 183 17.71 -4.07 -6.21
N ARG A 184 18.05 -3.44 -7.33
CA ARG A 184 17.58 -2.10 -7.69
C ARG A 184 17.09 -2.10 -9.12
N VAL A 185 15.92 -1.50 -9.33
CA VAL A 185 15.35 -1.32 -10.66
C VAL A 185 15.02 0.15 -10.83
N GLU A 186 15.54 0.74 -11.91
CA GLU A 186 15.14 2.07 -12.33
C GLU A 186 14.15 1.95 -13.48
N LEU A 187 12.99 2.57 -13.33
CA LEU A 187 11.93 2.54 -14.32
C LEU A 187 11.22 3.89 -14.39
N PRO A 188 10.64 4.22 -15.55
CA PRO A 188 9.64 5.27 -15.61
C PRO A 188 8.41 4.80 -14.84
N LEU A 189 8.01 5.54 -13.80
CA LEU A 189 6.64 5.46 -13.30
C LEU A 189 5.80 6.49 -14.03
N TRP A 190 4.58 6.10 -14.37
CA TRP A 190 3.62 6.98 -15.03
C TRP A 190 3.44 8.26 -14.18
N ASP A 191 3.80 9.40 -14.76
CA ASP A 191 3.36 10.70 -14.28
C ASP A 191 2.02 10.97 -14.98
N GLY A 192 0.91 10.75 -14.29
CA GLY A 192 -0.21 11.65 -14.45
C GLY A 192 0.33 12.99 -14.01
N GLU A 193 0.73 13.82 -14.96
CA GLU A 193 1.61 14.98 -14.76
C GLU A 193 1.36 15.76 -13.46
N VAL A 194 2.48 16.16 -12.87
CA VAL A 194 2.64 16.96 -11.66
C VAL A 194 1.81 18.26 -11.71
N LEU A 195 1.01 18.45 -10.65
CA LEU A 195 0.32 19.68 -10.19
C LEU A 195 -0.94 20.13 -10.96
#